data_AF-A0A4R0N261-F1
#
_entry.id   AF-A0A4R0N261-F1
#
_cell.length_a   1.000
_cell.length_b   1.000
_cell.length_c   1.000
_cell.angle_alpha   90.00
_cell.angle_beta   90.00
_cell.angle_gamma   90.00
#
_symmetry.space_group_name_H-M   'P 1'
#
loop_
_entity.id
_entity.type
_entity.pdbx_description
1 polymer ?
#
loop_
_entity_poly.entity_id
_entity_poly.type
_entity_poly.pdbx_seq_one_letter_code
_entity_poly.pdbx_strand_id
1 'polypeptide(L)'
;MEFSIQQSDCFKTGFFLQNKQKADYSPFQGNDELFLTQEGNASLKEEILKLIDQAERVIKVCSFIITDREVFQVLLEKVKSRRIAVFVLTQLDPTKLKNTMAMANHVTDEELSENPAHTHLYHIKALFDQGAHVRAATTAHAKFLLIDRKMGLLMSANLTTPSLNLNTESGIYVDNDTVAELDRLFDIIFQHGTRYRQYFTASKSKAFVVSNNEHVSTDYLLINPSGRLRYTYEQHTHHLYETMLEYVNQATEYVYISTYSIVGLEKLPAFTRAVEAAVSRGVSISIFCRGMNYRSDHLKNTLLLAQLGCKVYGDVYNHSKGIINENTGMIFTANIDGNHGLINGLEVGYVLNKVQRAAFLDFHLTLIGSSPYVFHTHPQRAELFKTYGDYEVLKGLKPPVFPDELEIHGMKSIRLAEADFKRHAIFYARQQHNNFLVIGPALYRCQYQSGKFTILSREEFRTDLEKYILKFNNLKITLN
;
A
#
# COMPACT_ATOMS: atom_id res chain seq x y z
N MET A 1 -5.67 14.79 -37.39
CA MET A 1 -6.05 13.35 -37.41
C MET A 1 -7.24 13.16 -36.48
N GLU A 2 -8.29 12.46 -36.91
CA GLU A 2 -9.50 12.23 -36.12
C GLU A 2 -9.71 10.72 -35.92
N PHE A 3 -10.11 10.32 -34.72
CA PHE A 3 -10.53 8.96 -34.43
C PHE A 3 -11.64 8.97 -33.35
N SER A 4 -12.38 7.88 -33.26
CA SER A 4 -13.45 7.72 -32.25
C SER A 4 -13.25 6.47 -31.42
N ILE A 5 -13.78 6.49 -30.20
CA ILE A 5 -13.80 5.36 -29.28
C ILE A 5 -15.23 5.19 -28.77
N GLN A 6 -15.72 3.95 -28.75
CA GLN A 6 -17.05 3.60 -28.28
C GLN A 6 -16.98 2.83 -26.95
N GLN A 7 -18.04 2.86 -26.15
CA GLN A 7 -18.12 2.05 -24.93
C GLN A 7 -18.08 0.53 -25.18
N SER A 8 -18.43 0.10 -26.40
CA SER A 8 -18.34 -1.27 -26.87
C SER A 8 -16.89 -1.70 -27.17
N ASP A 9 -15.96 -0.75 -27.30
CA ASP A 9 -14.56 -1.06 -27.57
C ASP A 9 -13.89 -1.71 -26.36
N CYS A 10 -13.02 -2.69 -26.63
CA CYS A 10 -12.14 -3.26 -25.62
C CYS A 10 -10.92 -2.36 -25.37
N PHE A 11 -10.46 -2.35 -24.12
CA PHE A 11 -9.16 -1.76 -23.78
C PHE A 11 -8.00 -2.61 -24.28
N LYS A 12 -6.85 -1.95 -24.55
CA LYS A 12 -5.56 -2.61 -24.82
C LYS A 12 -4.77 -2.98 -23.55
N THR A 13 -5.42 -2.96 -22.38
CA THR A 13 -4.84 -3.31 -21.07
C THR A 13 -5.89 -4.04 -20.24
N GLY A 14 -5.56 -4.45 -19.01
CA GLY A 14 -6.54 -5.01 -18.07
C GLY A 14 -7.02 -4.03 -16.99
N PHE A 15 -8.17 -4.35 -16.41
CA PHE A 15 -8.81 -3.62 -15.31
C PHE A 15 -9.47 -4.59 -14.33
N PHE A 16 -9.63 -4.13 -13.08
CA PHE A 16 -10.45 -4.80 -12.07
C PHE A 16 -11.93 -4.55 -12.36
N LEU A 17 -12.70 -5.62 -12.51
CA LEU A 17 -14.14 -5.58 -12.74
C LEU A 17 -14.86 -6.32 -11.62
N GLN A 18 -16.11 -5.95 -11.35
CA GLN A 18 -17.19 -6.94 -11.49
C GLN A 18 -17.01 -8.40 -11.06
N ASN A 19 -16.69 -8.79 -9.82
CA ASN A 19 -16.71 -10.22 -9.50
C ASN A 19 -18.14 -10.73 -9.23
N LYS A 20 -18.77 -11.28 -10.26
CA LYS A 20 -20.10 -11.90 -10.18
C LYS A 20 -20.11 -13.24 -9.44
N GLN A 21 -18.95 -13.83 -9.19
CA GLN A 21 -18.79 -15.13 -8.53
C GLN A 21 -18.36 -15.00 -7.06
N LYS A 22 -18.32 -13.77 -6.52
CA LYS A 22 -17.94 -13.55 -5.12
C LYS A 22 -18.93 -14.23 -4.19
N ALA A 23 -18.42 -14.88 -3.16
CA ALA A 23 -19.22 -15.30 -2.03
C ALA A 23 -19.76 -14.07 -1.28
N ASP A 24 -20.82 -14.28 -0.49
CA ASP A 24 -21.29 -13.27 0.44
C ASP A 24 -20.18 -12.94 1.44
N TYR A 25 -20.06 -11.65 1.75
CA TYR A 25 -19.05 -11.19 2.69
C TYR A 25 -19.45 -11.60 4.11
N SER A 26 -18.51 -12.23 4.82
CA SER A 26 -18.58 -12.45 6.25
C SER A 26 -17.26 -11.98 6.86
N PRO A 27 -17.29 -11.17 7.92
CA PRO A 27 -16.08 -10.80 8.65
C PRO A 27 -15.33 -12.06 9.11
N PHE A 28 -14.02 -12.09 8.91
CA PHE A 28 -13.18 -13.16 9.47
C PHE A 28 -12.98 -12.88 10.96
N GLN A 29 -13.55 -13.72 11.85
CA GLN A 29 -13.57 -13.48 13.30
C GLN A 29 -13.09 -14.69 14.11
N GLY A 30 -12.80 -14.46 15.39
CA GLY A 30 -12.56 -15.53 16.37
C GLY A 30 -11.23 -16.27 16.20
N ASN A 31 -10.22 -15.61 15.64
CA ASN A 31 -8.89 -16.17 15.44
C ASN A 31 -7.87 -15.52 16.39
N ASP A 32 -7.29 -16.33 17.28
CA ASP A 32 -6.30 -15.84 18.26
C ASP A 32 -4.88 -15.75 17.69
N GLU A 33 -4.67 -16.26 16.48
CA GLU A 33 -3.37 -16.29 15.79
C GLU A 33 -3.27 -15.21 14.71
N LEU A 34 -4.36 -14.55 14.34
CA LEU A 34 -4.38 -13.54 13.28
C LEU A 34 -5.34 -12.40 13.65
N PHE A 35 -4.77 -11.24 13.92
CA PHE A 35 -5.50 -10.03 14.25
C PHE A 35 -5.75 -9.21 12.98
N LEU A 36 -6.97 -8.71 12.79
CA LEU A 36 -7.35 -8.02 11.58
C LEU A 36 -7.92 -6.63 11.88
N THR A 37 -7.67 -5.71 10.97
CA THR A 37 -8.64 -4.64 10.69
C THR A 37 -9.41 -5.09 9.47
N GLN A 38 -10.74 -5.12 9.53
CA GLN A 38 -11.62 -5.42 8.41
C GLN A 38 -13.03 -4.88 8.72
N GLU A 39 -13.92 -4.77 7.73
CA GLU A 39 -15.33 -4.47 7.99
C GLU A 39 -15.91 -5.49 8.99
N GLY A 40 -16.33 -5.02 10.17
CA GLY A 40 -16.83 -5.90 11.24
C GLY A 40 -15.75 -6.64 12.05
N ASN A 41 -14.47 -6.27 11.93
CA ASN A 41 -13.39 -6.77 12.78
C ASN A 41 -12.37 -5.66 13.13
N ALA A 42 -12.21 -5.38 14.42
CA ALA A 42 -11.27 -4.38 14.95
C ALA A 42 -10.15 -4.99 15.81
N SER A 43 -9.96 -6.32 15.75
CA SER A 43 -9.09 -7.04 16.69
C SER A 43 -7.62 -6.60 16.62
N LEU A 44 -7.15 -6.14 15.46
CA LEU A 44 -5.78 -5.60 15.35
C LEU A 44 -5.59 -4.33 16.17
N LYS A 45 -6.52 -3.37 16.08
CA LYS A 45 -6.44 -2.13 16.87
C LYS A 45 -6.59 -2.42 18.35
N GLU A 46 -7.55 -3.28 18.71
CA GLU A 46 -7.78 -3.69 20.10
C GLU A 46 -6.52 -4.32 20.71
N GLU A 47 -5.84 -5.20 19.97
CA GLU A 47 -4.62 -5.84 20.45
C GLU A 47 -3.44 -4.87 20.55
N ILE A 48 -3.31 -3.92 19.62
CA ILE A 48 -2.30 -2.84 19.73
C ILE A 48 -2.51 -2.01 21.01
N LEU A 49 -3.75 -1.59 21.28
CA LEU A 49 -4.09 -0.78 22.46
C LEU A 49 -3.83 -1.58 23.75
N LYS A 50 -4.25 -2.85 23.78
CA LYS A 50 -4.00 -3.77 24.90
C LYS A 50 -2.51 -3.95 25.17
N LEU A 51 -1.70 -4.18 24.15
CA LEU A 51 -0.24 -4.35 24.29
C LEU A 51 0.44 -3.10 24.85
N ILE A 52 0.05 -1.92 24.38
CA ILE A 52 0.59 -0.66 24.89
C ILE A 52 0.19 -0.46 26.35
N ASP A 53 -1.07 -0.74 26.70
CA ASP A 53 -1.58 -0.63 28.06
C ASP A 53 -0.90 -1.60 29.05
N GLN A 54 -0.57 -2.81 28.60
CA GLN A 54 0.09 -3.82 29.44
C GLN A 54 1.60 -3.59 29.64
N ALA A 55 2.22 -2.67 28.91
CA ALA A 55 3.65 -2.42 29.01
C ALA A 55 4.06 -1.92 30.41
N GLU A 56 5.16 -2.48 30.93
CA GLU A 56 5.68 -2.17 32.27
C GLU A 56 7.04 -1.45 32.27
N ARG A 57 7.87 -1.66 31.24
CA ARG A 57 9.28 -1.21 31.22
C ARG A 57 9.66 -0.50 29.94
N VAL A 58 9.35 -1.07 28.77
CA VAL A 58 9.75 -0.51 27.48
C VAL A 58 8.74 -0.79 26.38
N ILE A 59 8.50 0.21 25.55
CA ILE A 59 7.74 0.09 24.31
C ILE A 59 8.67 0.51 23.17
N LYS A 60 8.85 -0.34 22.15
CA LYS A 60 9.48 0.04 20.89
C LYS A 60 8.45 -0.04 19.77
N VAL A 61 8.23 1.08 19.10
CA VAL A 61 7.29 1.21 17.98
C VAL A 61 8.10 1.47 16.71
N CYS A 62 7.87 0.67 15.67
CA CYS A 62 8.26 1.03 14.31
C CYS A 62 6.99 1.17 13.45
N SER A 63 6.84 2.28 12.75
CA SER A 63 5.74 2.51 11.80
C SER A 63 6.14 3.60 10.82
N PHE A 64 5.65 3.52 9.58
CA PHE A 64 5.87 4.58 8.59
C PHE A 64 5.23 5.90 9.04
N ILE A 65 3.98 5.84 9.51
CA ILE A 65 3.16 6.98 9.93
C ILE A 65 2.42 6.63 11.22
N ILE A 66 2.19 7.64 12.07
CA ILE A 66 1.42 7.55 13.31
C ILE A 66 0.42 8.72 13.35
N THR A 67 -0.85 8.44 13.09
CA THR A 67 -1.95 9.43 13.09
C THR A 67 -3.22 8.95 13.79
N ASP A 68 -3.37 7.65 14.08
CA ASP A 68 -4.52 7.17 14.85
C ASP A 68 -4.50 7.80 16.24
N ARG A 69 -5.61 8.45 16.59
CA ARG A 69 -5.73 9.25 17.82
C ARG A 69 -5.66 8.41 19.08
N GLU A 70 -6.26 7.22 19.08
CA GLU A 70 -6.32 6.36 20.26
C GLU A 70 -4.94 5.78 20.55
N VAL A 71 -4.28 5.24 19.52
CA VAL A 71 -2.89 4.73 19.63
C VAL A 71 -1.94 5.84 20.09
N PHE A 72 -2.05 7.04 19.52
CA PHE A 72 -1.25 8.18 19.96
C PHE A 72 -1.48 8.54 21.43
N GLN A 73 -2.75 8.57 21.87
CA GLN A 73 -3.10 8.95 23.23
C GLN A 73 -2.55 7.95 24.26
N VAL A 74 -2.70 6.64 24.02
CA VAL A 74 -2.15 5.63 24.95
C VAL A 74 -0.63 5.66 25.00
N LEU A 75 0.05 5.88 23.88
CA LEU A 75 1.51 6.08 23.86
C LEU A 75 1.92 7.33 24.65
N LEU A 76 1.21 8.44 24.46
CA LEU A 76 1.49 9.70 25.14
C LEU A 76 1.31 9.58 26.66
N GLU A 77 0.29 8.84 27.12
CA GLU A 77 0.06 8.55 28.52
C GLU A 77 1.18 7.71 29.13
N LYS A 78 1.64 6.67 28.41
CA LYS A 78 2.77 5.84 28.83
C LYS A 78 4.05 6.66 28.98
N VAL A 79 4.34 7.56 28.03
CA VAL A 79 5.46 8.50 28.11
C VAL A 79 5.33 9.42 29.34
N LYS A 80 4.15 10.04 29.54
CA LYS A 80 3.88 10.96 30.65
C LYS A 80 3.99 10.31 32.03
N SER A 81 3.75 9.00 32.13
CA SER A 81 3.92 8.26 33.39
C SER A 81 5.35 8.29 33.92
N ARG A 82 6.35 8.50 33.02
CA ARG A 82 7.80 8.46 33.30
C ARG A 82 8.30 7.16 33.95
N ARG A 83 7.51 6.08 33.89
CA ARG A 83 7.88 4.75 34.40
C ARG A 83 8.37 3.81 33.30
N ILE A 84 8.02 4.13 32.06
CA ILE A 84 8.22 3.27 30.88
C ILE A 84 9.02 4.05 29.85
N ALA A 85 10.04 3.43 29.27
CA ALA A 85 10.78 4.02 28.17
C ALA A 85 10.04 3.73 26.85
N VAL A 86 9.72 4.78 26.09
CA VAL A 86 9.07 4.63 24.78
C VAL A 86 10.03 5.05 23.68
N PHE A 87 10.32 4.14 22.76
CA PHE A 87 11.16 4.37 21.59
C PHE A 87 10.31 4.32 20.33
N VAL A 88 10.48 5.30 19.45
CA VAL A 88 9.74 5.40 18.20
C VAL A 88 10.73 5.51 17.05
N LEU A 89 10.72 4.52 16.16
CA LEU A 89 11.40 4.56 14.87
C LEU A 89 10.37 4.81 13.77
N THR A 90 10.42 5.98 13.15
CA THR A 90 9.45 6.37 12.12
C THR A 90 10.13 6.81 10.83
N GLN A 91 9.34 7.07 9.78
CA GLN A 91 9.87 7.74 8.59
C GLN A 91 9.70 9.25 8.68
N LEU A 92 10.79 9.96 8.44
CA LEU A 92 10.75 11.39 8.14
C LEU A 92 11.57 11.62 6.89
N ASP A 93 10.88 11.74 5.77
CA ASP A 93 11.50 12.22 4.55
C ASP A 93 10.77 13.51 4.16
N PRO A 94 11.41 14.69 4.30
CA PRO A 94 10.79 15.96 3.93
C PRO A 94 10.31 16.01 2.48
N THR A 95 10.91 15.22 1.59
CA THR A 95 10.48 15.11 0.20
C THR A 95 9.23 14.27 0.08
N LYS A 96 9.14 13.11 0.76
CA LYS A 96 7.92 12.29 0.76
C LYS A 96 6.77 12.97 1.50
N LEU A 97 7.03 13.62 2.64
CA LEU A 97 6.00 14.32 3.42
C LEU A 97 5.44 15.57 2.72
N LYS A 98 6.17 16.14 1.74
CA LYS A 98 5.71 17.27 0.91
C LYS A 98 5.23 16.85 -0.47
N ASN A 99 5.73 15.75 -1.01
CA ASN A 99 5.37 15.22 -2.31
C ASN A 99 4.31 14.14 -2.16
N THR A 100 3.06 14.53 -2.38
CA THR A 100 1.90 13.66 -2.23
C THR A 100 1.92 12.44 -3.16
N MET A 101 2.62 12.50 -4.32
CA MET A 101 2.81 11.31 -5.18
C MET A 101 3.67 10.25 -4.51
N ALA A 102 4.74 10.66 -3.84
CA ALA A 102 5.60 9.72 -3.13
C ALA A 102 4.88 9.11 -1.92
N MET A 103 4.00 9.86 -1.25
CA MET A 103 3.12 9.30 -0.20
C MET A 103 2.10 8.31 -0.77
N ALA A 104 1.46 8.60 -1.90
CA ALA A 104 0.40 7.76 -2.48
C ALA A 104 0.84 6.33 -2.85
N ASN A 105 2.15 6.06 -2.91
CA ASN A 105 2.68 4.71 -3.06
C ASN A 105 2.66 3.88 -1.76
N HIS A 106 2.57 4.55 -0.61
CA HIS A 106 2.76 3.96 0.72
C HIS A 106 1.53 4.11 1.64
N VAL A 107 0.61 5.01 1.27
CA VAL A 107 -0.66 5.21 1.98
C VAL A 107 -1.85 5.15 1.02
N THR A 108 -3.00 4.88 1.62
CA THR A 108 -4.32 4.83 1.01
C THR A 108 -4.88 6.23 0.72
N ASP A 109 -5.86 6.32 -0.18
CA ASP A 109 -6.55 7.59 -0.48
C ASP A 109 -7.26 8.16 0.77
N GLU A 110 -7.79 7.26 1.60
CA GLU A 110 -8.41 7.62 2.88
C GLU A 110 -7.39 8.24 3.84
N GLU A 111 -6.20 7.65 3.97
CA GLU A 111 -5.11 8.22 4.77
C GLU A 111 -4.65 9.58 4.24
N LEU A 112 -4.52 9.74 2.92
CA LEU A 112 -4.12 11.01 2.31
C LEU A 112 -5.13 12.13 2.59
N SER A 113 -6.42 11.80 2.66
CA SER A 113 -7.48 12.77 2.93
C SER A 113 -7.41 13.40 4.33
N GLU A 114 -6.76 12.74 5.29
CA GLU A 114 -6.61 13.20 6.68
C GLU A 114 -5.41 14.15 6.91
N ASN A 115 -4.74 14.60 5.84
CA ASN A 115 -3.48 15.35 5.91
C ASN A 115 -2.45 14.68 6.86
N PRO A 116 -2.04 13.44 6.53
CA PRO A 116 -1.33 12.57 7.45
C PRO A 116 0.05 13.13 7.80
N ALA A 117 0.68 13.90 6.91
CA ALA A 117 1.97 14.53 7.16
C ALA A 117 1.92 15.53 8.33
N HIS A 118 0.89 16.38 8.40
CA HIS A 118 0.76 17.36 9.48
C HIS A 118 0.48 16.68 10.82
N THR A 119 -0.50 15.79 10.85
CA THR A 119 -0.90 15.04 12.05
C THR A 119 0.26 14.18 12.57
N HIS A 120 0.97 13.51 11.67
CA HIS A 120 2.15 12.72 12.03
C HIS A 120 3.24 13.56 12.68
N LEU A 121 3.62 14.68 12.07
CA LEU A 121 4.64 15.58 12.63
C LEU A 121 4.22 16.13 13.99
N TYR A 122 2.93 16.45 14.15
CA TYR A 122 2.39 16.90 15.44
C TYR A 122 2.49 15.80 16.51
N HIS A 123 2.02 14.58 16.24
CA HIS A 123 2.09 13.45 17.18
C HIS A 123 3.53 13.11 17.56
N ILE A 124 4.42 13.03 16.58
CA ILE A 124 5.83 12.72 16.82
C ILE A 124 6.49 13.80 17.69
N LYS A 125 6.23 15.09 17.40
CA LYS A 125 6.73 16.18 18.24
C LYS A 125 6.16 16.09 19.67
N ALA A 126 4.87 15.83 19.82
CA ALA A 126 4.24 15.73 21.13
C ALA A 126 4.84 14.58 21.97
N LEU A 127 5.08 13.42 21.36
CA LEU A 127 5.76 12.29 22.03
C LEU A 127 7.18 12.68 22.45
N PHE A 128 7.96 13.28 21.54
CA PHE A 128 9.33 13.73 21.83
C PHE A 128 9.38 14.74 22.97
N ASP A 129 8.52 15.78 22.93
CA ASP A 129 8.45 16.83 23.94
C ASP A 129 8.07 16.29 25.34
N GLN A 130 7.37 15.15 25.41
CA GLN A 130 7.03 14.49 26.68
C GLN A 130 8.10 13.50 27.16
N GLY A 131 9.15 13.25 26.37
CA GLY A 131 10.28 12.40 26.75
C GLY A 131 10.39 11.07 26.03
N ALA A 132 9.59 10.82 24.98
CA ALA A 132 9.80 9.65 24.14
C ALA A 132 11.11 9.77 23.35
N HIS A 133 11.79 8.63 23.17
CA HIS A 133 12.97 8.54 22.32
C HIS A 133 12.55 8.35 20.87
N VAL A 134 12.41 9.45 20.14
CA VAL A 134 12.02 9.42 18.72
C VAL A 134 13.25 9.53 17.83
N ARG A 135 13.36 8.64 16.85
CA ARG A 135 14.27 8.78 15.72
C ARG A 135 13.56 8.47 14.40
N ALA A 136 14.12 9.00 13.32
CA ALA A 136 13.58 8.73 12.00
C ALA A 136 14.65 8.41 10.96
N ALA A 137 14.33 7.46 10.09
CA ALA A 137 15.09 7.13 8.89
C ALA A 137 14.29 7.56 7.65
N THR A 138 14.94 7.82 6.53
CA THR A 138 14.24 8.15 5.27
C THR A 138 13.52 6.96 4.63
N THR A 139 13.78 5.76 5.14
CA THR A 139 13.40 4.49 4.53
C THR A 139 12.73 3.50 5.50
N ALA A 140 12.42 3.93 6.73
CA ALA A 140 11.74 3.10 7.72
C ALA A 140 10.27 2.87 7.34
N HIS A 141 9.95 1.69 6.81
CA HIS A 141 8.59 1.34 6.41
C HIS A 141 8.03 0.10 7.13
N ALA A 142 8.87 -0.63 7.87
CA ALA A 142 8.46 -1.67 8.79
C ALA A 142 7.37 -1.20 9.78
N LYS A 143 6.47 -2.12 10.16
CA LYS A 143 5.43 -1.89 11.16
C LYS A 143 5.42 -3.01 12.19
N PHE A 144 5.83 -2.68 13.41
CA PHE A 144 5.83 -3.62 14.52
C PHE A 144 5.86 -2.91 15.87
N LEU A 145 5.43 -3.64 16.90
CA LEU A 145 5.44 -3.22 18.29
C LEU A 145 6.21 -4.26 19.11
N LEU A 146 7.16 -3.83 19.94
CA LEU A 146 7.81 -4.68 20.94
C LEU A 146 7.49 -4.14 22.34
N ILE A 147 6.96 -5.01 23.19
CA ILE A 147 6.59 -4.69 24.57
C ILE A 147 7.51 -5.47 25.50
N ASP A 148 8.20 -4.73 26.38
CA ASP A 148 9.05 -5.24 27.45
C ASP A 148 10.14 -6.23 27.01
N ARG A 149 10.46 -6.22 25.71
CA ARG A 149 11.35 -7.20 25.04
C ARG A 149 10.89 -8.65 25.22
N LYS A 150 9.58 -8.86 25.41
CA LYS A 150 8.96 -10.16 25.65
C LYS A 150 7.86 -10.47 24.65
N MET A 151 7.12 -9.46 24.20
CA MET A 151 6.06 -9.62 23.23
C MET A 151 6.37 -8.80 22.00
N GLY A 152 6.08 -9.35 20.82
CA GLY A 152 6.23 -8.66 19.55
C GLY A 152 5.02 -8.87 18.66
N LEU A 153 4.47 -7.79 18.13
CA LEU A 153 3.37 -7.80 17.15
C LEU A 153 3.91 -7.24 15.84
N LEU A 154 3.93 -8.05 14.78
CA LEU A 154 4.27 -7.62 13.41
C LEU A 154 2.99 -7.46 12.61
N MET A 155 2.86 -6.39 11.83
CA MET A 155 1.61 -6.07 11.13
C MET A 155 1.83 -5.44 9.76
N SER A 156 0.82 -5.49 8.90
CA SER A 156 0.81 -4.79 7.61
C SER A 156 0.36 -3.32 7.73
N ALA A 157 -0.29 -2.97 8.86
CA ALA A 157 -0.91 -1.69 9.13
C ALA A 157 0.09 -0.60 9.52
N ASN A 158 -0.09 0.60 8.94
CA ASN A 158 0.41 1.82 9.57
C ASN A 158 -0.44 2.13 10.81
N LEU A 159 0.10 2.92 11.75
CA LEU A 159 -0.66 3.40 12.91
C LEU A 159 -1.51 4.63 12.56
N THR A 160 -2.35 4.51 11.54
CA THR A 160 -3.25 5.56 11.04
C THR A 160 -4.70 5.19 11.25
N THR A 161 -5.59 6.19 11.34
CA THR A 161 -7.02 5.93 11.54
C THR A 161 -7.59 5.03 10.44
N PRO A 162 -7.36 5.25 9.13
CA PRO A 162 -7.94 4.36 8.13
C PRO A 162 -7.31 2.96 8.17
N SER A 163 -6.02 2.82 8.44
CA SER A 163 -5.38 1.49 8.54
C SER A 163 -5.92 0.67 9.72
N LEU A 164 -6.25 1.31 10.84
CA LEU A 164 -6.70 0.62 12.06
C LEU A 164 -8.23 0.53 12.21
N ASN A 165 -9.02 1.15 11.33
CA ASN A 165 -10.48 1.14 11.45
C ASN A 165 -11.22 0.80 10.13
N LEU A 166 -10.54 0.77 8.97
CA LEU A 166 -11.19 0.62 7.67
C LEU A 166 -10.47 -0.35 6.73
N ASN A 167 -9.17 -0.19 6.55
CA ASN A 167 -8.41 -0.99 5.60
C ASN A 167 -8.37 -2.45 6.04
N THR A 168 -8.40 -3.38 5.10
CA THR A 168 -8.13 -4.79 5.41
C THR A 168 -6.64 -4.94 5.70
N GLU A 169 -6.29 -5.13 6.96
CA GLU A 169 -4.92 -5.25 7.47
C GLU A 169 -4.80 -6.50 8.34
N SER A 170 -3.58 -7.02 8.50
CA SER A 170 -3.31 -8.21 9.30
C SER A 170 -2.13 -8.00 10.23
N GLY A 171 -2.17 -8.61 11.41
CA GLY A 171 -1.06 -8.64 12.36
C GLY A 171 -0.98 -9.96 13.13
N ILE A 172 0.22 -10.27 13.61
CA ILE A 172 0.52 -11.53 14.28
C ILE A 172 1.54 -11.37 15.40
N TYR A 173 1.39 -12.18 16.44
CA TYR A 173 2.47 -12.35 17.41
C TYR A 173 3.65 -13.11 16.81
N VAL A 174 4.84 -12.60 17.09
CA VAL A 174 6.08 -13.30 16.78
C VAL A 174 6.58 -14.08 18.00
N ASP A 175 7.34 -15.15 17.77
CA ASP A 175 7.95 -15.92 18.86
C ASP A 175 9.07 -15.17 19.60
N ASN A 176 9.45 -15.66 20.77
CA ASN A 176 10.44 -15.03 21.65
C ASN A 176 11.81 -14.85 20.97
N ASP A 177 12.22 -15.81 20.13
CA ASP A 177 13.50 -15.71 19.40
C ASP A 177 13.44 -14.55 18.40
N THR A 178 12.32 -14.42 17.68
CA THR A 178 12.07 -13.30 16.76
C THR A 178 11.93 -11.98 17.51
N VAL A 179 11.33 -11.95 18.71
CA VAL A 179 11.32 -10.75 19.56
C VAL A 179 12.75 -10.29 19.84
N ALA A 180 13.65 -11.19 20.21
CA ALA A 180 15.05 -10.85 20.49
C ALA A 180 15.80 -10.37 19.23
N GLU A 181 15.58 -11.02 18.09
CA GLU A 181 16.16 -10.62 16.80
C GLU A 181 15.66 -9.24 16.36
N LEU A 182 14.35 -9.01 16.46
CA LEU A 182 13.71 -7.74 16.09
C LEU A 182 14.08 -6.60 17.05
N ASP A 183 14.23 -6.89 18.35
CA ASP A 183 14.71 -5.93 19.36
C ASP A 183 16.13 -5.44 19.04
N ARG A 184 17.01 -6.37 18.63
CA ARG A 184 18.38 -6.07 18.18
C ARG A 184 18.39 -5.29 16.87
N LEU A 185 17.61 -5.72 15.88
CA LEU A 185 17.50 -5.01 14.60
C LEU A 185 17.01 -3.58 14.83
N PHE A 186 15.96 -3.41 15.63
CA PHE A 186 15.47 -2.09 16.03
C PHE A 186 16.58 -1.25 16.65
N ASP A 187 17.33 -1.79 17.63
CA ASP A 187 18.39 -1.03 18.30
C ASP A 187 19.52 -0.63 17.34
N ILE A 188 19.91 -1.50 16.40
CA ILE A 188 20.91 -1.18 15.39
C ILE A 188 20.43 -0.04 14.49
N ILE A 189 19.23 -0.15 13.93
CA ILE A 189 18.70 0.89 13.04
C ILE A 189 18.47 2.18 13.83
N PHE A 190 17.88 2.10 15.00
CA PHE A 190 17.64 3.25 15.86
C PHE A 190 18.97 3.95 16.18
N GLN A 191 20.04 3.22 16.53
CA GLN A 191 21.32 3.82 16.91
C GLN A 191 22.15 4.31 15.72
N HIS A 192 22.13 3.60 14.59
CA HIS A 192 23.09 3.78 13.49
C HIS A 192 22.46 4.07 12.12
N GLY A 193 21.20 3.69 11.92
CA GLY A 193 20.46 3.79 10.66
C GLY A 193 19.49 4.97 10.56
N THR A 194 19.57 5.94 11.47
CA THR A 194 18.71 7.14 11.45
C THR A 194 19.52 8.42 11.28
N ARG A 195 19.19 9.22 10.25
CA ARG A 195 19.62 10.62 10.11
C ARG A 195 19.10 11.49 11.23
N TYR A 196 17.83 11.34 11.61
CA TYR A 196 17.09 12.34 12.37
C TYR A 196 17.00 11.98 13.86
N ARG A 197 17.61 12.81 14.73
CA ARG A 197 17.73 12.50 16.18
C ARG A 197 17.12 13.52 17.15
N GLN A 198 16.85 14.75 16.72
CA GLN A 198 16.37 15.83 17.61
C GLN A 198 15.40 16.74 16.86
N TYR A 199 14.32 17.18 17.51
CA TYR A 199 13.41 18.20 16.98
C TYR A 199 13.65 19.53 17.70
N PHE A 200 14.06 20.56 16.98
CA PHE A 200 14.19 21.92 17.50
C PHE A 200 13.09 22.81 16.97
N THR A 201 12.29 23.41 17.84
CA THR A 201 11.42 24.52 17.45
C THR A 201 12.20 25.83 17.44
N ALA A 202 12.45 26.40 16.27
CA ALA A 202 13.00 27.77 16.18
C ALA A 202 11.90 28.85 16.19
N SER A 203 10.65 28.47 15.91
CA SER A 203 9.46 29.31 16.06
C SER A 203 8.19 28.42 16.07
N LYS A 204 7.01 29.02 16.28
CA LYS A 204 5.69 28.30 16.21
C LYS A 204 5.46 27.53 14.90
N SER A 205 6.25 27.77 13.84
CA SER A 205 6.06 27.18 12.51
C SER A 205 7.28 26.47 11.91
N LYS A 206 8.43 26.41 12.60
CA LYS A 206 9.64 25.76 12.06
C LYS A 206 10.29 24.82 13.07
N ALA A 207 10.25 23.53 12.73
CA ALA A 207 11.03 22.48 13.38
C ALA A 207 12.30 22.18 12.57
N PHE A 208 13.47 22.25 13.18
CA PHE A 208 14.75 21.80 12.61
C PHE A 208 15.09 20.42 13.16
N VAL A 209 15.75 19.59 12.34
CA VAL A 209 16.15 18.24 12.72
C VAL A 209 17.63 18.06 12.50
N VAL A 210 18.37 17.61 13.52
CA VAL A 210 19.81 17.31 13.38
C VAL A 210 19.96 16.05 12.53
N SER A 211 20.74 16.15 11.46
CA SER A 211 21.13 15.05 10.59
C SER A 211 22.58 14.63 10.83
N ASN A 212 22.82 13.34 11.09
CA ASN A 212 24.16 12.75 11.04
C ASN A 212 24.31 11.85 9.78
N ASN A 213 25.55 11.50 9.44
CA ASN A 213 25.81 10.44 8.47
C ASN A 213 25.29 9.10 9.01
N GLU A 214 24.42 8.45 8.24
CA GLU A 214 23.98 7.08 8.47
C GLU A 214 25.09 6.12 8.08
N HIS A 215 25.42 5.19 8.97
CA HIS A 215 26.33 4.10 8.64
C HIS A 215 25.98 2.89 9.51
N VAL A 216 25.34 1.90 8.90
CA VAL A 216 25.11 0.59 9.52
C VAL A 216 26.12 -0.39 8.93
N SER A 217 26.96 -0.98 9.77
CA SER A 217 27.85 -2.06 9.33
C SER A 217 27.02 -3.30 8.99
N THR A 218 27.36 -3.97 7.89
CA THR A 218 26.77 -5.26 7.52
C THR A 218 26.97 -6.31 8.60
N ASP A 219 28.07 -6.23 9.37
CA ASP A 219 28.38 -7.16 10.46
C ASP A 219 27.38 -7.05 11.62
N TYR A 220 26.64 -5.93 11.73
CA TYR A 220 25.58 -5.78 12.72
C TYR A 220 24.27 -6.40 12.25
N LEU A 221 24.05 -6.47 10.93
CA LEU A 221 22.83 -6.99 10.30
C LEU A 221 22.90 -8.51 10.19
N LEU A 222 22.97 -9.15 11.35
CA LEU A 222 23.00 -10.61 11.45
C LEU A 222 21.68 -11.20 10.96
N ILE A 223 21.78 -12.27 10.19
CA ILE A 223 20.66 -13.10 9.76
C ILE A 223 20.82 -14.44 10.46
N ASN A 224 19.77 -14.89 11.15
CA ASN A 224 19.69 -16.25 11.65
C ASN A 224 18.98 -17.12 10.59
N PRO A 225 19.68 -18.03 9.89
CA PRO A 225 19.04 -18.85 8.85
C PRO A 225 17.95 -19.77 9.39
N SER A 226 18.08 -20.18 10.66
CA SER A 226 17.08 -20.99 11.36
C SER A 226 15.98 -20.17 12.04
N GLY A 227 16.17 -18.85 12.15
CA GLY A 227 15.20 -17.92 12.71
C GLY A 227 14.04 -17.69 11.76
N ARG A 228 12.98 -17.05 12.26
CA ARG A 228 11.77 -16.75 11.48
C ARG A 228 11.67 -15.29 11.05
N LEU A 229 12.55 -14.41 11.56
CA LEU A 229 12.64 -13.04 11.07
C LEU A 229 13.20 -13.00 9.66
N ARG A 230 12.54 -12.26 8.79
CA ARG A 230 13.01 -11.87 7.46
C ARG A 230 13.00 -10.37 7.37
N TYR A 231 14.02 -9.78 6.76
CA TYR A 231 14.02 -8.33 6.59
C TYR A 231 14.79 -7.93 5.34
N THR A 232 14.41 -6.77 4.81
CA THR A 232 15.19 -6.02 3.85
C THR A 232 15.75 -4.81 4.58
N TYR A 233 17.04 -4.51 4.36
CA TYR A 233 17.65 -3.28 4.82
C TYR A 233 18.56 -2.69 3.74
N GLU A 234 18.05 -1.67 3.06
CA GLU A 234 18.75 -0.97 1.99
C GLU A 234 19.35 -1.94 0.97
N GLN A 235 20.59 -1.73 0.54
CA GLN A 235 21.32 -2.62 -0.37
C GLN A 235 22.10 -3.71 0.39
N HIS A 236 21.98 -3.79 1.72
CA HIS A 236 22.81 -4.67 2.53
C HIS A 236 22.24 -6.09 2.65
N THR A 237 20.92 -6.20 2.70
CA THR A 237 20.23 -7.50 2.79
C THR A 237 18.85 -7.40 2.17
N HIS A 238 18.49 -8.42 1.40
CA HIS A 238 17.19 -8.58 0.76
C HIS A 238 16.54 -9.91 1.16
N HIS A 239 16.86 -10.42 2.36
CA HIS A 239 16.45 -11.74 2.85
C HIS A 239 14.93 -11.96 2.81
N LEU A 240 14.15 -10.89 3.01
CA LEU A 240 12.69 -10.91 2.83
C LEU A 240 12.28 -11.27 1.40
N TYR A 241 12.86 -10.59 0.41
CA TYR A 241 12.57 -10.85 -0.99
C TYR A 241 13.08 -12.22 -1.44
N GLU A 242 14.27 -12.63 -1.00
CA GLU A 242 14.82 -13.96 -1.28
C GLU A 242 13.91 -15.08 -0.76
N THR A 243 13.40 -14.97 0.47
CA THR A 243 12.46 -15.93 1.04
C THR A 243 11.14 -15.98 0.27
N MET A 244 10.65 -14.84 -0.22
CA MET A 244 9.47 -14.80 -1.09
C MET A 244 9.70 -15.59 -2.38
N LEU A 245 10.87 -15.44 -3.01
CA LEU A 245 11.22 -16.21 -4.21
C LEU A 245 11.30 -17.71 -3.92
N GLU A 246 11.88 -18.10 -2.79
CA GLU A 246 11.93 -19.49 -2.34
C GLU A 246 10.52 -20.10 -2.23
N TYR A 247 9.55 -19.36 -1.66
CA TYR A 247 8.20 -19.88 -1.49
C TYR A 247 7.49 -20.11 -2.82
N VAL A 248 7.69 -19.22 -3.80
CA VAL A 248 7.17 -19.39 -5.16
C VAL A 248 7.86 -20.56 -5.87
N ASN A 249 9.17 -20.70 -5.70
CA ASN A 249 9.96 -21.76 -6.35
C ASN A 249 9.70 -23.15 -5.77
N GLN A 250 9.44 -23.26 -4.46
CA GLN A 250 9.19 -24.53 -3.77
C GLN A 250 7.73 -24.97 -3.84
N ALA A 251 6.79 -24.08 -4.16
CA ALA A 251 5.39 -24.43 -4.27
C ALA A 251 5.15 -25.50 -5.34
N THR A 252 4.26 -26.42 -5.00
CA THR A 252 3.84 -27.56 -5.83
C THR A 252 2.35 -27.53 -6.15
N GLU A 253 1.53 -26.88 -5.32
CA GLU A 253 0.07 -26.84 -5.53
C GLU A 253 -0.43 -25.42 -5.75
N TYR A 254 -0.14 -24.51 -4.82
CA TYR A 254 -0.63 -23.14 -4.90
C TYR A 254 0.33 -22.12 -4.30
N VAL A 255 0.19 -20.87 -4.74
CA VAL A 255 0.75 -19.70 -4.07
C VAL A 255 -0.34 -18.64 -3.96
N TYR A 256 -0.62 -18.17 -2.75
CA TYR A 256 -1.47 -17.01 -2.52
C TYR A 256 -0.64 -15.85 -2.02
N ILE A 257 -0.87 -14.66 -2.59
CA ILE A 257 -0.16 -13.43 -2.25
C ILE A 257 -1.19 -12.35 -1.93
N SER A 258 -1.05 -11.68 -0.80
CA SER A 258 -1.74 -10.41 -0.53
C SER A 258 -0.75 -9.25 -0.60
N THR A 259 -1.16 -8.13 -1.19
CA THR A 259 -0.35 -6.90 -1.26
C THR A 259 -1.23 -5.68 -1.48
N TYR A 260 -0.83 -4.49 -1.03
CA TYR A 260 -1.57 -3.27 -1.36
C TYR A 260 -1.49 -2.95 -2.87
N SER A 261 -0.27 -2.93 -3.40
CA SER A 261 0.01 -2.58 -4.79
C SER A 261 1.03 -3.53 -5.42
N ILE A 262 1.04 -3.52 -6.75
CA ILE A 262 1.96 -4.29 -7.60
C ILE A 262 2.56 -3.32 -8.60
N VAL A 263 3.83 -2.95 -8.45
CA VAL A 263 4.48 -1.94 -9.30
C VAL A 263 5.97 -2.26 -9.51
N GLY A 264 6.54 -1.73 -10.60
CA GLY A 264 7.98 -1.81 -10.85
C GLY A 264 8.54 -3.21 -11.07
N LEU A 265 7.76 -4.16 -11.58
CA LEU A 265 8.20 -5.55 -11.76
C LEU A 265 9.39 -5.68 -12.72
N GLU A 266 9.63 -4.69 -13.59
CA GLU A 266 10.84 -4.65 -14.42
C GLU A 266 12.14 -4.61 -13.60
N LYS A 267 12.07 -4.16 -12.33
CA LYS A 267 13.18 -4.16 -11.37
C LYS A 267 13.22 -5.41 -10.50
N LEU A 268 12.22 -6.30 -10.60
CA LEU A 268 12.11 -7.58 -9.90
C LEU A 268 12.07 -8.76 -10.88
N PRO A 269 13.04 -8.90 -11.82
CA PRO A 269 12.99 -9.96 -12.84
C PRO A 269 13.09 -11.37 -12.25
N ALA A 270 13.67 -11.54 -11.06
CA ALA A 270 13.69 -12.83 -10.39
C ALA A 270 12.30 -13.28 -9.93
N PHE A 271 11.45 -12.34 -9.49
CA PHE A 271 10.08 -12.61 -9.09
C PHE A 271 9.22 -13.05 -10.29
N THR A 272 9.28 -12.31 -11.40
CA THR A 272 8.49 -12.66 -12.59
C THR A 272 8.92 -14.01 -13.17
N ARG A 273 10.22 -14.33 -13.18
CA ARG A 273 10.71 -15.67 -13.56
C ARG A 273 10.26 -16.78 -12.61
N ALA A 274 10.27 -16.52 -11.29
CA ALA A 274 9.79 -17.50 -10.31
C ALA A 274 8.31 -17.80 -10.51
N VAL A 275 7.49 -16.77 -10.74
CA VAL A 275 6.07 -16.88 -11.06
C VAL A 275 5.86 -17.68 -12.36
N GLU A 276 6.54 -17.33 -13.44
CA GLU A 276 6.46 -18.05 -14.72
C GLU A 276 6.83 -19.52 -14.58
N ALA A 277 7.91 -19.81 -13.85
CA ALA A 277 8.35 -21.19 -13.59
C ALA A 277 7.32 -21.96 -12.76
N ALA A 278 6.73 -21.34 -11.73
CA ALA A 278 5.71 -21.97 -10.90
C ALA A 278 4.43 -22.28 -11.69
N VAL A 279 3.94 -21.33 -12.48
CA VAL A 279 2.79 -21.57 -13.37
C VAL A 279 3.10 -22.68 -14.38
N SER A 280 4.31 -22.71 -14.94
CA SER A 280 4.74 -23.77 -15.86
C SER A 280 4.79 -25.16 -15.21
N ARG A 281 4.99 -25.24 -13.89
CA ARG A 281 4.89 -26.50 -13.12
C ARG A 281 3.45 -26.89 -12.78
N GLY A 282 2.46 -26.06 -13.10
CA GLY A 282 1.04 -26.28 -12.77
C GLY A 282 0.61 -25.71 -11.43
N VAL A 283 1.45 -24.90 -10.77
CA VAL A 283 1.11 -24.24 -9.50
C VAL A 283 0.05 -23.16 -9.74
N SER A 284 -1.05 -23.21 -8.99
CA SER A 284 -2.09 -22.17 -9.05
C SER A 284 -1.69 -20.93 -8.26
N ILE A 285 -1.46 -19.81 -8.94
CA ILE A 285 -1.09 -18.55 -8.28
C ILE A 285 -2.30 -17.61 -8.25
N SER A 286 -2.72 -17.22 -7.04
CA SER A 286 -3.74 -16.18 -6.83
C SER A 286 -3.17 -15.00 -6.06
N ILE A 287 -3.45 -13.79 -6.54
CA ILE A 287 -2.99 -12.55 -5.93
C ILE A 287 -4.22 -11.74 -5.53
N PHE A 288 -4.26 -11.27 -4.29
CA PHE A 288 -5.27 -10.35 -3.80
C PHE A 288 -4.62 -9.00 -3.51
N CYS A 289 -5.11 -7.95 -4.18
CA CYS A 289 -4.59 -6.61 -3.98
C CYS A 289 -5.68 -5.54 -3.94
N ARG A 290 -5.29 -4.27 -3.81
CA ARG A 290 -6.26 -3.19 -3.91
C ARG A 290 -6.65 -2.95 -5.37
N GLY A 291 -7.95 -2.91 -5.66
CA GLY A 291 -8.50 -2.73 -7.01
C GLY A 291 -8.39 -1.31 -7.55
N MET A 292 -7.17 -0.82 -7.83
CA MET A 292 -6.91 0.58 -8.21
C MET A 292 -6.92 0.80 -9.72
N ASN A 293 -8.12 0.89 -10.31
CA ASN A 293 -8.29 1.14 -11.76
C ASN A 293 -7.81 2.52 -12.25
N TYR A 294 -7.52 3.45 -11.35
CA TYR A 294 -6.96 4.77 -11.69
C TYR A 294 -5.42 4.78 -11.75
N ARG A 295 -4.74 3.71 -11.32
CA ARG A 295 -3.27 3.62 -11.29
C ARG A 295 -2.71 2.84 -12.47
N SER A 296 -2.27 3.54 -13.50
CA SER A 296 -1.76 2.92 -14.74
C SER A 296 -0.53 2.03 -14.55
N ASP A 297 0.37 2.36 -13.63
CA ASP A 297 1.54 1.56 -13.29
C ASP A 297 1.16 0.26 -12.56
N HIS A 298 0.19 0.33 -11.65
CA HIS A 298 -0.36 -0.85 -10.99
C HIS A 298 -1.06 -1.79 -11.99
N LEU A 299 -1.90 -1.24 -12.88
CA LEU A 299 -2.58 -2.02 -13.91
C LEU A 299 -1.61 -2.67 -14.90
N LYS A 300 -0.54 -1.97 -15.29
CA LYS A 300 0.50 -2.52 -16.17
C LYS A 300 1.16 -3.76 -15.56
N ASN A 301 1.54 -3.69 -14.29
CA ASN A 301 2.23 -4.79 -13.62
C ASN A 301 1.27 -5.93 -13.26
N THR A 302 0.02 -5.61 -12.95
CA THR A 302 -1.05 -6.61 -12.75
C THR A 302 -1.33 -7.37 -14.06
N LEU A 303 -1.39 -6.66 -15.20
CA LEU A 303 -1.53 -7.28 -16.51
C LEU A 303 -0.39 -8.25 -16.82
N LEU A 304 0.86 -7.89 -16.47
CA LEU A 304 2.00 -8.78 -16.65
C LEU A 304 1.81 -10.09 -15.88
N LEU A 305 1.44 -10.03 -14.60
CA LEU A 305 1.22 -11.24 -13.79
C LEU A 305 0.02 -12.06 -14.29
N ALA A 306 -1.07 -11.41 -14.71
CA ALA A 306 -2.22 -12.08 -15.31
C ALA A 306 -1.83 -12.81 -16.62
N GLN A 307 -0.98 -12.19 -17.45
CA GLN A 307 -0.46 -12.80 -18.68
C GLN A 307 0.48 -13.97 -18.42
N LEU A 308 1.19 -13.97 -17.28
CA LEU A 308 1.98 -15.12 -16.83
C LEU A 308 1.11 -16.27 -16.28
N GLY A 309 -0.20 -16.06 -16.11
CA GLY A 309 -1.14 -17.09 -15.66
C GLY A 309 -1.65 -16.95 -14.23
N CYS A 310 -1.31 -15.85 -13.53
CA CYS A 310 -1.88 -15.58 -12.20
C CYS A 310 -3.35 -15.17 -12.30
N LYS A 311 -4.14 -15.59 -11.30
CA LYS A 311 -5.48 -15.01 -11.05
C LYS A 311 -5.32 -13.82 -10.12
N VAL A 312 -5.81 -12.65 -10.50
CA VAL A 312 -5.69 -11.45 -9.66
C VAL A 312 -7.06 -10.94 -9.25
N TYR A 313 -7.23 -10.75 -7.95
CA TYR A 313 -8.43 -10.30 -7.30
C TYR A 313 -8.21 -8.94 -6.66
N GLY A 314 -9.26 -8.15 -6.60
CA GLY A 314 -9.22 -6.78 -6.11
C GLY A 314 -10.26 -6.54 -5.02
N ASP A 315 -9.87 -5.77 -4.02
CA ASP A 315 -10.78 -5.18 -3.04
C ASP A 315 -10.55 -3.67 -2.92
N VAL A 316 -11.56 -2.95 -2.44
CA VAL A 316 -11.52 -1.48 -2.30
C VAL A 316 -10.60 -1.04 -1.17
N TYR A 317 -10.50 -1.83 -0.09
CA TYR A 317 -9.87 -1.48 1.17
C TYR A 317 -8.66 -2.36 1.51
N ASN A 318 -8.30 -3.34 0.67
CA ASN A 318 -7.16 -4.19 0.96
C ASN A 318 -5.85 -3.41 1.13
N HIS A 319 -5.18 -3.70 2.23
CA HIS A 319 -3.81 -3.29 2.50
C HIS A 319 -2.99 -4.41 3.18
N SER A 320 -3.55 -5.61 3.33
CA SER A 320 -2.87 -6.78 3.86
C SER A 320 -1.71 -7.23 2.96
N LYS A 321 -0.70 -7.88 3.57
CA LYS A 321 0.56 -8.23 2.92
C LYS A 321 1.07 -9.58 3.39
N GLY A 322 1.29 -10.50 2.47
CA GLY A 322 1.76 -11.83 2.80
C GLY A 322 1.89 -12.75 1.60
N ILE A 323 2.50 -13.90 1.84
CA ILE A 323 2.63 -15.00 0.88
C ILE A 323 2.45 -16.33 1.59
N ILE A 324 1.76 -17.27 0.96
CA ILE A 324 1.54 -18.61 1.50
C ILE A 324 1.46 -19.65 0.36
N ASN A 325 2.05 -20.82 0.59
CA ASN A 325 1.91 -22.01 -0.25
C ASN A 325 1.45 -23.20 0.60
N GLU A 326 1.44 -24.41 0.05
CA GLU A 326 0.96 -25.63 0.72
C GLU A 326 1.78 -26.05 1.97
N ASN A 327 2.99 -25.54 2.14
CA ASN A 327 3.91 -25.95 3.21
C ASN A 327 4.27 -24.81 4.19
N THR A 328 4.35 -23.57 3.71
CA THR A 328 4.88 -22.45 4.47
C THR A 328 4.12 -21.15 4.17
N GLY A 329 4.27 -20.15 5.03
CA GLY A 329 3.67 -18.84 4.87
C GLY A 329 4.46 -17.77 5.61
N MET A 330 4.32 -16.52 5.16
CA MET A 330 5.00 -15.36 5.72
C MET A 330 4.10 -14.13 5.61
N ILE A 331 3.96 -13.41 6.72
CA ILE A 331 3.40 -12.06 6.76
C ILE A 331 4.54 -11.05 6.72
N PHE A 332 4.36 -9.92 6.04
CA PHE A 332 5.42 -8.92 5.89
C PHE A 332 4.87 -7.50 5.71
N THR A 333 5.75 -6.50 5.76
CA THR A 333 5.39 -5.08 5.70
C THR A 333 5.54 -4.46 4.30
N ALA A 334 6.28 -5.13 3.40
CA ALA A 334 6.58 -4.68 2.05
C ALA A 334 5.42 -4.91 1.04
N ASN A 335 5.30 -4.03 0.05
CA ASN A 335 4.46 -4.29 -1.13
C ASN A 335 5.23 -5.12 -2.17
N ILE A 336 4.53 -5.64 -3.17
CA ILE A 336 5.17 -6.09 -4.42
C ILE A 336 5.57 -4.87 -5.26
N ASP A 337 6.63 -4.20 -4.83
CA ASP A 337 7.12 -2.95 -5.40
C ASP A 337 8.62 -3.05 -5.71
N GLY A 338 8.98 -2.98 -6.99
CA GLY A 338 10.38 -2.99 -7.42
C GLY A 338 11.13 -1.67 -7.22
N ASN A 339 10.44 -0.63 -6.76
CA ASN A 339 11.03 0.66 -6.43
C ASN A 339 11.30 0.82 -4.93
N HIS A 340 10.54 0.13 -4.08
CA HIS A 340 10.58 0.33 -2.63
C HIS A 340 10.38 -0.97 -1.83
N GLY A 341 11.08 -1.11 -0.71
CA GLY A 341 10.79 -2.10 0.33
C GLY A 341 11.39 -3.50 0.11
N LEU A 342 11.19 -4.12 -1.05
CA LEU A 342 11.70 -5.49 -1.28
C LEU A 342 13.22 -5.54 -1.49
N ILE A 343 13.78 -4.52 -2.16
CA ILE A 343 15.21 -4.44 -2.54
C ILE A 343 15.88 -3.14 -2.06
N ASN A 344 15.22 -2.42 -1.16
CA ASN A 344 15.74 -1.23 -0.50
C ASN A 344 14.87 -0.88 0.72
N GLY A 345 15.35 0.06 1.54
CA GLY A 345 14.69 0.51 2.75
C GLY A 345 14.59 -0.55 3.84
N LEU A 346 13.84 -0.25 4.90
CA LEU A 346 13.63 -1.16 6.03
C LEU A 346 12.22 -1.73 6.00
N GLU A 347 12.13 -3.02 5.73
CA GLU A 347 10.92 -3.84 5.80
C GLU A 347 11.20 -5.13 6.57
N VAL A 348 10.18 -5.68 7.22
CA VAL A 348 10.29 -6.92 8.00
C VAL A 348 9.18 -7.88 7.63
N GLY A 349 9.44 -9.16 7.86
CA GLY A 349 8.49 -10.26 7.73
C GLY A 349 8.77 -11.35 8.74
N TYR A 350 7.76 -12.18 8.94
CA TYR A 350 7.81 -13.28 9.89
C TYR A 350 7.29 -14.55 9.23
N VAL A 351 8.14 -15.58 9.21
CA VAL A 351 7.78 -16.93 8.78
C VAL A 351 6.80 -17.51 9.80
N LEU A 352 5.65 -17.96 9.34
CA LEU A 352 4.56 -18.40 10.18
C LEU A 352 4.83 -19.80 10.75
N ASN A 353 4.42 -20.03 12.01
CA ASN A 353 4.34 -21.39 12.54
C ASN A 353 3.15 -22.14 11.91
N LYS A 354 2.99 -23.44 12.22
CA LYS A 354 1.94 -24.28 11.62
C LYS A 354 0.52 -23.77 11.88
N VAL A 355 0.22 -23.29 13.10
CA VAL A 355 -1.11 -22.82 13.50
C VAL A 355 -1.41 -21.49 12.82
N GLN A 356 -0.45 -20.56 12.89
CA GLN A 356 -0.51 -19.26 12.24
C GLN A 356 -0.66 -19.38 10.72
N ARG A 357 0.06 -20.31 10.08
CA ARG A 357 -0.07 -20.59 8.65
C ARG A 357 -1.49 -21.06 8.30
N ALA A 358 -2.09 -21.94 9.11
CA ALA A 358 -3.46 -22.40 8.86
C ALA A 358 -4.46 -21.24 8.94
N ALA A 359 -4.39 -20.42 10.00
CA ALA A 359 -5.20 -19.20 10.13
C ALA A 359 -5.03 -18.26 8.94
N PHE A 360 -3.78 -18.06 8.50
CA PHE A 360 -3.46 -17.18 7.39
C PHE A 360 -3.94 -17.73 6.03
N LEU A 361 -3.95 -19.05 5.86
CA LEU A 361 -4.53 -19.72 4.69
C LEU A 361 -6.03 -19.49 4.61
N ASP A 362 -6.75 -19.70 5.71
CA ASP A 362 -8.20 -19.49 5.77
C ASP A 362 -8.55 -18.03 5.48
N PHE A 363 -7.75 -17.10 5.99
CA PHE A 363 -7.86 -15.68 5.66
C PHE A 363 -7.65 -15.42 4.16
N HIS A 364 -6.61 -15.97 3.53
CA HIS A 364 -6.37 -15.80 2.08
C HIS A 364 -7.48 -16.40 1.23
N LEU A 365 -7.99 -17.58 1.60
CA LEU A 365 -9.13 -18.20 0.92
C LEU A 365 -10.38 -17.34 1.05
N THR A 366 -10.62 -16.74 2.22
CA THR A 366 -11.72 -15.80 2.43
C THR A 366 -11.56 -14.57 1.54
N LEU A 367 -10.38 -13.94 1.53
CA LEU A 367 -10.09 -12.78 0.69
C LEU A 367 -10.37 -13.08 -0.79
N ILE A 368 -9.86 -14.21 -1.31
CA ILE A 368 -10.08 -14.64 -2.69
C ILE A 368 -11.57 -14.89 -2.96
N GLY A 369 -12.23 -15.65 -2.08
CA GLY A 369 -13.64 -16.04 -2.25
C GLY A 369 -14.61 -14.86 -2.19
N SER A 370 -14.36 -13.88 -1.33
CA SER A 370 -15.24 -12.71 -1.13
C SER A 370 -14.83 -11.48 -1.95
N SER A 371 -13.77 -11.57 -2.75
CA SER A 371 -13.23 -10.44 -3.51
C SER A 371 -14.28 -9.78 -4.39
N PRO A 372 -14.57 -8.48 -4.24
CA PRO A 372 -15.58 -7.79 -5.04
C PRO A 372 -15.13 -7.59 -6.50
N TYR A 373 -13.83 -7.65 -6.77
CA TYR A 373 -13.29 -7.50 -8.11
C TYR A 373 -12.37 -8.65 -8.50
N VAL A 374 -12.33 -8.90 -9.81
CA VAL A 374 -11.37 -9.77 -10.49
C VAL A 374 -10.76 -9.00 -11.66
N PHE A 375 -9.48 -9.23 -11.92
CA PHE A 375 -8.77 -8.56 -12.99
C PHE A 375 -9.04 -9.25 -14.33
N HIS A 376 -9.54 -8.49 -15.31
CA HIS A 376 -9.77 -8.95 -16.67
C HIS A 376 -8.75 -8.32 -17.61
N THR A 377 -8.17 -9.13 -18.50
CA THR A 377 -7.33 -8.63 -19.60
C THR A 377 -8.24 -8.19 -20.75
N HIS A 378 -8.07 -6.96 -21.23
CA HIS A 378 -8.81 -6.41 -22.39
C HIS A 378 -10.34 -6.33 -22.24
N PRO A 379 -10.88 -5.84 -21.10
CA PRO A 379 -12.33 -5.75 -20.91
C PRO A 379 -12.96 -4.70 -21.82
N GLN A 380 -14.27 -4.80 -22.03
CA GLN A 380 -15.05 -3.73 -22.68
C GLN A 380 -15.14 -2.52 -21.76
N ARG A 381 -15.15 -1.31 -22.34
CA ARG A 381 -15.31 -0.07 -21.56
C ARG A 381 -16.61 -0.02 -20.77
N ALA A 382 -17.71 -0.51 -21.37
CA ALA A 382 -19.00 -0.59 -20.70
C ALA A 382 -18.94 -1.40 -19.38
N GLU A 383 -18.15 -2.48 -19.33
CA GLU A 383 -17.99 -3.29 -18.11
C GLU A 383 -17.24 -2.51 -17.02
N LEU A 384 -16.23 -1.73 -17.41
CA LEU A 384 -15.51 -0.84 -16.50
C LEU A 384 -16.43 0.29 -16.00
N PHE A 385 -17.23 0.91 -16.88
CA PHE A 385 -18.17 1.97 -16.51
C PHE A 385 -19.23 1.47 -15.52
N LYS A 386 -19.74 0.26 -15.73
CA LYS A 386 -20.64 -0.40 -14.78
C LYS A 386 -19.95 -0.61 -13.43
N THR A 387 -18.77 -1.21 -13.44
CA THR A 387 -17.98 -1.45 -12.21
C THR A 387 -17.75 -0.15 -11.42
N TYR A 388 -17.46 0.95 -12.12
CA TYR A 388 -17.30 2.26 -11.49
C TYR A 388 -18.60 2.85 -10.95
N GLY A 389 -19.75 2.55 -11.55
CA GLY A 389 -21.05 2.93 -10.98
C GLY A 389 -21.23 2.36 -9.57
N ASP A 390 -20.90 1.09 -9.38
CA ASP A 390 -20.99 0.44 -8.07
C ASP A 390 -19.90 0.93 -7.09
N TYR A 391 -18.69 1.20 -7.59
CA TYR A 391 -17.62 1.83 -6.82
C TYR A 391 -18.03 3.23 -6.30
N GLU A 392 -18.66 4.04 -7.15
CA GLU A 392 -19.15 5.37 -6.81
C GLU A 392 -20.23 5.31 -5.73
N VAL A 393 -21.18 4.37 -5.84
CA VAL A 393 -22.20 4.13 -4.79
C VAL A 393 -21.55 3.74 -3.48
N LEU A 394 -20.63 2.76 -3.50
CA LEU A 394 -19.93 2.29 -2.31
C LEU A 394 -19.13 3.40 -1.61
N LYS A 395 -18.48 4.29 -2.38
CA LYS A 395 -17.71 5.42 -1.86
C LYS A 395 -18.56 6.67 -1.59
N GLY A 396 -19.87 6.64 -1.84
CA GLY A 396 -20.76 7.81 -1.70
C GLY A 396 -20.39 8.97 -2.64
N LEU A 397 -19.77 8.69 -3.78
CA LEU A 397 -19.30 9.68 -4.75
C LEU A 397 -20.46 10.21 -5.60
N LYS A 398 -20.36 11.47 -6.00
CA LYS A 398 -21.35 12.16 -6.86
C LYS A 398 -20.68 12.65 -8.14
N PRO A 399 -20.41 11.75 -9.10
CA PRO A 399 -19.76 12.13 -10.35
C PRO A 399 -20.61 13.15 -11.13
N PRO A 400 -19.98 14.10 -11.84
CA PRO A 400 -20.69 14.92 -12.82
C PRO A 400 -21.30 14.05 -13.91
N VAL A 401 -22.47 14.46 -14.39
CA VAL A 401 -23.16 13.81 -15.51
C VAL A 401 -22.73 14.49 -16.82
N PHE A 402 -22.26 13.68 -17.75
CA PHE A 402 -21.87 14.09 -19.09
C PHE A 402 -22.82 13.50 -20.13
N PRO A 403 -22.99 14.13 -21.31
CA PRO A 403 -23.75 13.52 -22.39
C PRO A 403 -23.05 12.28 -22.95
N ASP A 404 -23.83 11.41 -23.59
CA ASP A 404 -23.35 10.15 -24.17
C ASP A 404 -22.37 10.35 -25.34
N GLU A 405 -22.52 11.45 -26.06
CA GLU A 405 -21.65 11.87 -27.15
C GLU A 405 -20.70 12.95 -26.65
N LEU A 406 -19.40 12.64 -26.64
CA LEU A 406 -18.37 13.56 -26.17
C LEU A 406 -17.31 13.82 -27.24
N GLU A 407 -16.69 15.00 -27.15
CA GLU A 407 -15.55 15.36 -27.97
C GLU A 407 -14.35 15.76 -27.10
N ILE A 408 -13.15 15.30 -27.46
CA ILE A 408 -11.88 15.82 -26.94
C ILE A 408 -11.11 16.48 -28.09
N HIS A 409 -10.75 17.75 -27.90
CA HIS A 409 -9.99 18.52 -28.85
C HIS A 409 -8.64 18.93 -28.28
N GLY A 410 -7.55 18.52 -28.95
CA GLY A 410 -6.19 18.92 -28.62
C GLY A 410 -5.77 20.20 -29.35
N MET A 411 -5.12 21.12 -28.63
CA MET A 411 -4.39 22.23 -29.26
C MET A 411 -3.15 21.71 -30.02
N LYS A 412 -2.74 22.39 -31.09
CA LYS A 412 -1.59 22.01 -31.94
C LYS A 412 -0.29 21.74 -31.19
N SER A 413 -0.08 22.40 -30.04
CA SER A 413 1.11 22.26 -29.21
C SER A 413 1.10 21.01 -28.32
N ILE A 414 0.00 20.24 -28.28
CA ILE A 414 -0.19 19.15 -27.33
C ILE A 414 -0.31 17.83 -28.09
N ARG A 415 0.68 16.97 -27.89
CA ARG A 415 0.70 15.63 -28.47
C ARG A 415 -0.20 14.70 -27.66
N LEU A 416 -1.27 14.27 -28.29
CA LEU A 416 -2.17 13.23 -27.80
C LEU A 416 -2.01 12.00 -28.69
N ALA A 417 -1.75 10.83 -28.11
CA ALA A 417 -1.56 9.59 -28.87
C ALA A 417 -2.82 8.73 -28.79
N GLU A 418 -3.32 8.27 -29.95
CA GLU A 418 -4.45 7.33 -30.03
C GLU A 418 -4.25 6.09 -29.14
N ALA A 419 -3.02 5.60 -29.06
CA ALA A 419 -2.65 4.46 -28.23
C ALA A 419 -2.97 4.68 -26.73
N ASP A 420 -2.85 5.91 -26.22
CA ASP A 420 -3.13 6.22 -24.82
C ASP A 420 -4.61 6.07 -24.53
N PHE A 421 -5.47 6.58 -25.40
CA PHE A 421 -6.92 6.47 -25.24
C PHE A 421 -7.41 5.03 -25.40
N LYS A 422 -6.77 4.24 -26.28
CA LYS A 422 -7.09 2.81 -26.45
C LYS A 422 -6.61 1.95 -25.26
N ARG A 423 -5.56 2.37 -24.57
CA ARG A 423 -4.98 1.64 -23.44
C ARG A 423 -5.56 2.06 -22.11
N HIS A 424 -5.83 3.34 -21.88
CA HIS A 424 -6.16 3.86 -20.56
C HIS A 424 -7.62 4.28 -20.45
N ALA A 425 -8.19 4.10 -19.25
CA ALA A 425 -9.41 4.77 -18.88
C ALA A 425 -9.16 6.27 -18.78
N ILE A 426 -10.18 7.05 -19.09
CA ILE A 426 -10.14 8.51 -19.03
C ILE A 426 -10.85 8.89 -17.75
N PHE A 427 -10.20 9.70 -16.92
CA PHE A 427 -10.82 10.27 -15.74
C PHE A 427 -11.01 11.77 -15.94
N TYR A 428 -12.21 12.25 -15.67
CA TYR A 428 -12.45 13.65 -15.41
C TYR A 428 -12.00 13.97 -13.99
N ALA A 429 -11.27 15.07 -13.82
CA ALA A 429 -10.82 15.50 -12.52
C ALA A 429 -11.05 16.99 -12.29
N ARG A 430 -11.29 17.37 -11.04
CA ARG A 430 -11.58 18.74 -10.65
C ARG A 430 -10.77 19.18 -9.44
N GLN A 431 -10.34 20.43 -9.46
CA GLN A 431 -9.93 21.17 -8.27
C GLN A 431 -10.44 22.60 -8.37
N GLN A 432 -11.25 23.02 -7.40
CA GLN A 432 -11.85 24.36 -7.36
C GLN A 432 -12.54 24.67 -8.70
N HIS A 433 -12.04 25.65 -9.45
CA HIS A 433 -12.57 26.07 -10.75
C HIS A 433 -11.83 25.47 -11.97
N ASN A 434 -10.85 24.61 -11.74
CA ASN A 434 -10.06 23.98 -12.80
C ASN A 434 -10.56 22.56 -13.09
N ASN A 435 -10.66 22.26 -14.38
CA ASN A 435 -11.00 20.93 -14.89
C ASN A 435 -9.78 20.28 -15.53
N PHE A 436 -9.71 18.96 -15.39
CA PHE A 436 -8.63 18.18 -15.94
C PHE A 436 -9.14 16.87 -16.53
N LEU A 437 -8.37 16.31 -17.46
CA LEU A 437 -8.48 14.93 -17.91
C LEU A 437 -7.20 14.18 -17.50
N VAL A 438 -7.36 13.00 -16.89
CA VAL A 438 -6.28 12.07 -16.61
C VAL A 438 -6.37 10.91 -17.58
N ILE A 439 -5.29 10.67 -18.32
CA ILE A 439 -5.19 9.58 -19.29
C ILE A 439 -3.85 8.87 -19.06
N GLY A 440 -3.89 7.69 -18.45
CA GLY A 440 -2.68 6.99 -18.01
C GLY A 440 -1.87 7.83 -17.01
N PRO A 441 -0.57 8.06 -17.22
CA PRO A 441 0.25 8.91 -16.35
C PRO A 441 0.13 10.41 -16.67
N ALA A 442 -0.61 10.81 -17.71
CA ALA A 442 -0.70 12.19 -18.15
C ALA A 442 -1.90 12.92 -17.52
N LEU A 443 -1.66 14.15 -17.07
CA LEU A 443 -2.67 15.10 -16.62
C LEU A 443 -2.77 16.25 -17.63
N TYR A 444 -3.99 16.54 -18.07
CA TYR A 444 -4.27 17.61 -19.03
C TYR A 444 -5.24 18.60 -18.42
N ARG A 445 -4.88 19.87 -18.36
CA ARG A 445 -5.84 20.93 -18.02
C ARG A 445 -6.77 21.14 -19.20
N CYS A 446 -8.07 21.24 -18.93
CA CYS A 446 -9.07 21.40 -19.99
C CYS A 446 -10.16 22.40 -19.61
N GLN A 447 -10.86 22.88 -20.63
CA GLN A 447 -12.18 23.50 -20.50
C GLN A 447 -13.25 22.55 -20.99
N TYR A 448 -14.40 22.54 -20.33
CA TYR A 448 -15.56 21.77 -20.74
C TYR A 448 -16.70 22.72 -21.12
N GLN A 449 -17.27 22.54 -22.30
CA GLN A 449 -18.44 23.28 -22.78
C GLN A 449 -19.28 22.38 -23.69
N SER A 450 -20.54 22.16 -23.32
CA SER A 450 -21.55 21.49 -24.16
C SER A 450 -21.09 20.17 -24.80
N GLY A 451 -20.58 19.22 -24.00
CA GLY A 451 -20.11 17.91 -24.49
C GLY A 451 -18.69 17.91 -25.07
N LYS A 452 -18.03 19.07 -25.15
CA LYS A 452 -16.66 19.19 -25.68
C LYS A 452 -15.66 19.56 -24.60
N PHE A 453 -14.60 18.75 -24.50
CA PHE A 453 -13.39 19.04 -23.73
C PHE A 453 -12.32 19.62 -24.65
N THR A 454 -11.86 20.85 -24.36
CA THR A 454 -10.73 21.47 -25.04
C THR A 454 -9.50 21.40 -24.13
N ILE A 455 -8.47 20.66 -24.55
CA ILE A 455 -7.22 20.52 -23.79
C ILE A 455 -6.36 21.77 -24.00
N LEU A 456 -6.00 22.44 -22.90
CA LEU A 456 -5.28 23.71 -22.89
C LEU A 456 -3.77 23.52 -22.67
N SER A 457 -3.40 22.61 -21.78
CA SER A 457 -2.01 22.36 -21.39
C SER A 457 -1.86 20.94 -20.83
N ARG A 458 -0.64 20.40 -20.91
CA ARG A 458 -0.22 19.25 -20.11
C ARG A 458 0.34 19.78 -18.81
N GLU A 459 -0.07 19.18 -17.70
CA GLU A 459 0.33 19.56 -16.35
C GLU A 459 1.15 18.44 -15.71
N GLU A 460 1.89 18.80 -14.67
CA GLU A 460 2.47 17.80 -13.77
C GLU A 460 1.35 17.07 -13.03
N PHE A 461 1.51 15.76 -12.85
CA PHE A 461 0.51 14.95 -12.17
C PHE A 461 0.32 15.42 -10.72
N ARG A 462 -0.93 15.38 -10.25
CA ARG A 462 -1.27 15.74 -8.87
C ARG A 462 -2.27 14.78 -8.27
N THR A 463 -2.26 14.69 -6.95
CA THR A 463 -3.09 13.77 -6.15
C THR A 463 -4.22 14.48 -5.42
N ASP A 464 -4.16 15.80 -5.29
CA ASP A 464 -5.16 16.68 -4.66
C ASP A 464 -6.37 16.96 -5.57
N LEU A 465 -6.67 16.02 -6.47
CA LEU A 465 -7.72 16.11 -7.47
C LEU A 465 -8.86 15.17 -7.10
N GLU A 466 -10.08 15.70 -7.12
CA GLU A 466 -11.29 14.89 -7.14
C GLU A 466 -11.39 14.22 -8.52
N LYS A 467 -11.50 12.89 -8.60
CA LYS A 467 -11.42 12.12 -9.86
C LYS A 467 -12.65 11.24 -10.05
N TYR A 468 -13.14 11.22 -11.29
CA TYR A 468 -14.31 10.47 -11.73
C TYR A 468 -14.01 9.81 -13.07
N ILE A 469 -14.43 8.57 -13.26
CA ILE A 469 -14.29 7.97 -14.60
C ILE A 469 -15.19 8.73 -15.58
N LEU A 470 -14.65 9.07 -16.75
CA LEU A 470 -15.42 9.71 -17.81
C LEU A 470 -16.21 8.65 -18.56
N LYS A 471 -17.52 8.58 -18.33
CA LYS A 471 -18.46 7.65 -18.98
C LYS A 471 -19.05 8.30 -20.23
N PHE A 472 -19.17 7.53 -21.32
CA PHE A 472 -19.68 7.99 -22.61
C PHE A 472 -20.11 6.79 -23.46
N ASN A 473 -20.98 6.98 -24.45
CA ASN A 473 -21.28 5.97 -25.47
C ASN A 473 -20.28 6.05 -26.62
N ASN A 474 -19.99 7.28 -27.08
CA ASN A 474 -19.04 7.55 -28.15
C ASN A 474 -18.24 8.83 -27.83
N LEU A 475 -16.93 8.72 -28.03
CA LEU A 475 -15.96 9.77 -27.77
C LEU A 475 -15.18 10.03 -29.06
N LYS A 476 -15.42 11.19 -29.65
CA LYS A 476 -14.66 11.68 -30.79
C LYS A 476 -13.41 12.41 -30.30
N ILE A 477 -12.26 12.09 -30.88
CA ILE A 477 -10.99 12.74 -30.54
C ILE A 477 -10.41 13.37 -31.80
N THR A 478 -10.22 14.69 -31.73
CA THR A 478 -9.62 15.47 -32.80
C THR A 478 -8.20 15.88 -32.40
N LEU A 479 -7.22 15.25 -33.04
CA LEU A 479 -5.81 15.59 -32.98
C LEU A 479 -5.52 16.63 -34.07
N ASN A 480 -4.96 17.78 -33.70
CA ASN A 480 -4.43 18.70 -34.72
C ASN A 480 -3.02 18.31 -35.13
#